data_AF-A0A833M7H2-F1
#
_entry.id   AF-A0A833M7H2-F1
#
_cell.length_a   1.000
_cell.length_b   1.000
_cell.length_c   1.000
_cell.angle_alpha   90.00
_cell.angle_beta   90.00
_cell.angle_gamma   90.00
#
_symmetry.space_group_name_H-M   'P 1'
#
loop_
_entity.id
_entity.type
_entity.pdbx_description
1 polymer ?
#
loop_
_entity_poly.entity_id
_entity_poly.type
_entity_poly.pdbx_seq_one_letter_code
_entity_poly.pdbx_strand_id
1 'polypeptide(L)' 'MSPGPALRSTALFLFVLALLAGAAPALAYLDPAAGSLILQVLLGGIAGLALVIKLFWRRLLGLLGLDRKKQDAAPR' A
#
# COMPACT_ATOMS: atom_id res chain seq x y z
N MET A 1 -23.87 -10.81 -53.37
CA MET A 1 -23.48 -9.43 -53.03
C MET A 1 -22.74 -9.46 -51.70
N SER A 2 -21.40 -9.33 -51.68
CA SER A 2 -20.66 -9.19 -50.43
C SER A 2 -20.84 -7.75 -49.91
N PRO A 3 -21.18 -7.55 -48.62
CA PRO A 3 -21.21 -6.21 -48.07
C PRO A 3 -19.82 -5.57 -48.20
N GLY A 4 -19.77 -4.34 -48.70
CA GLY A 4 -18.54 -3.60 -48.98
C GLY A 4 -17.67 -3.41 -47.73
N PRO A 5 -16.36 -3.16 -47.89
CA PRO A 5 -15.40 -3.09 -46.79
C PRO A 5 -15.80 -2.05 -45.72
N ALA A 6 -16.44 -0.96 -46.12
CA ALA A 6 -16.95 0.08 -45.23
C ALA A 6 -18.02 -0.41 -44.23
N LEU A 7 -18.90 -1.34 -44.65
CA LEU A 7 -19.93 -1.87 -43.76
C LEU A 7 -19.34 -2.81 -42.70
N ARG A 8 -18.30 -3.56 -43.07
CA ARG A 8 -17.57 -4.45 -42.15
C ARG A 8 -16.78 -3.66 -41.12
N SER A 9 -16.11 -2.59 -41.55
CA SER A 9 -15.37 -1.68 -40.65
C SER A 9 -16.29 -0.95 -39.68
N THR A 10 -17.47 -0.52 -40.16
CA THR A 10 -18.47 0.15 -39.30
C THR A 10 -19.05 -0.82 -38.27
N ALA A 11 -19.40 -2.05 -38.68
CA ALA A 11 -19.89 -3.07 -37.76
C ALA A 11 -18.83 -3.45 -36.72
N LEU A 12 -17.56 -3.56 -37.12
CA LEU A 12 -16.45 -3.86 -36.22
C LEU A 12 -16.19 -2.71 -35.24
N PHE A 13 -16.28 -1.46 -35.71
CA PHE A 13 -16.18 -0.28 -34.86
C PHE A 13 -17.30 -0.22 -33.82
N LEU A 14 -18.55 -0.42 -34.23
CA LEU A 14 -19.70 -0.46 -33.32
C LEU A 14 -19.63 -1.63 -32.35
N PHE A 15 -19.13 -2.79 -32.79
CA PHE A 15 -18.93 -3.96 -31.94
C PHE A 15 -17.86 -3.70 -30.87
N VAL A 16 -16.73 -3.11 -31.24
CA VAL A 16 -15.69 -2.70 -30.27
C VAL A 16 -16.21 -1.65 -29.31
N LEU A 17 -16.96 -0.66 -29.81
CA LEU A 17 -17.57 0.38 -28.98
C LEU A 17 -18.57 -0.20 -27.97
N ALA A 18 -19.39 -1.17 -28.40
CA ALA A 18 -20.34 -1.88 -27.53
C ALA A 18 -19.63 -2.73 -26.47
N LEU A 19 -18.52 -3.39 -26.81
CA LEU A 19 -17.69 -4.13 -25.85
C LEU A 19 -17.07 -3.22 -24.79
N LEU A 20 -16.59 -2.03 -25.20
CA LEU A 20 -16.03 -1.05 -24.27
C LEU A 20 -17.09 -0.44 -23.36
N ALA A 21 -18.30 -0.21 -23.86
CA ALA A 21 -19.42 0.32 -23.08
C ALA A 21 -19.95 -0.66 -22.01
N GLY A 22 -19.76 -1.97 -22.21
CA GLY A 22 -20.18 -3.02 -21.27
C GLY A 22 -19.15 -3.40 -20.21
N ALA A 23 -17.99 -2.72 -20.16
CA ALA A 23 -16.96 -2.99 -19.16
C ALA A 23 -17.44 -2.57 -17.76
N ALA A 24 -17.93 -3.53 -16.97
CA ALA A 24 -18.33 -3.31 -15.58
C ALA A 24 -17.11 -2.90 -14.72
N PRO A 25 -17.28 -2.00 -13.73
CA PRO A 25 -16.20 -1.66 -12.82
C PRO A 25 -15.85 -2.89 -11.97
N ALA A 26 -14.71 -3.50 -12.25
CA ALA A 26 -14.16 -4.55 -11.39
C ALA A 26 -13.69 -3.89 -10.08
N LEU A 27 -14.41 -4.16 -8.98
CA LEU A 27 -13.99 -3.84 -7.60
C LEU A 27 -12.79 -4.71 -7.15
N ALA A 28 -11.81 -4.92 -8.03
CA ALA A 28 -10.52 -5.49 -7.66
C ALA A 28 -9.75 -4.38 -6.91
N TYR A 29 -9.90 -4.38 -5.60
CA TYR A 29 -9.44 -3.41 -4.59
C TYR A 29 -7.90 -3.18 -4.52
N LEU A 30 -7.17 -3.55 -5.56
CA LEU A 30 -5.73 -3.35 -5.67
C LEU A 30 -5.41 -2.79 -7.04
N ASP A 31 -5.89 -1.58 -7.32
CA ASP A 31 -5.28 -0.73 -8.34
C ASP A 31 -3.77 -0.65 -7.96
N PRO A 32 -2.79 -0.94 -8.84
CA PRO A 32 -1.37 -0.95 -8.48
C PRO A 32 -0.90 0.30 -7.73
N ALA A 33 -1.54 1.45 -7.99
CA ALA A 33 -1.35 2.68 -7.24
C ALA A 33 -1.73 2.57 -5.74
N ALA A 34 -2.84 1.92 -5.41
CA ALA A 34 -3.30 1.71 -4.03
C ALA A 34 -2.39 0.74 -3.27
N GLY A 35 -1.89 -0.31 -3.94
CA GLY A 35 -0.94 -1.25 -3.35
C GLY A 35 0.35 -0.55 -2.91
N SER A 36 0.93 0.31 -3.76
CA SER A 36 2.14 1.08 -3.43
C SER A 36 1.93 2.06 -2.27
N LEU A 37 0.76 2.70 -2.17
CA LEU A 37 0.46 3.63 -1.08
C LEU A 37 0.42 2.94 0.28
N ILE A 38 -0.21 1.76 0.37
CA ILE A 38 -0.22 0.95 1.59
C ILE A 38 1.20 0.56 2.00
N LEU A 39 2.02 0.11 1.03
CA LEU A 39 3.42 -0.21 1.27
C LEU A 39 4.23 1.01 1.75
N GLN A 40 4.04 2.18 1.14
CA GLN A 40 4.72 3.41 1.55
C GLN A 40 4.34 3.85 2.96
N VAL A 41 3.04 3.85 3.29
CA VAL A 41 2.55 4.19 4.63
C VAL A 41 3.07 3.20 5.66
N LEU A 42 3.09 1.90 5.33
CA LEU A 42 3.58 0.87 6.25
C LEU A 42 5.08 1.02 6.49
N LEU A 43 5.89 1.12 5.44
CA LEU A 43 7.34 1.28 5.55
C LEU A 43 7.72 2.61 6.21
N GLY A 44 7.08 3.71 5.79
CA GLY A 44 7.28 5.03 6.37
C GLY A 44 6.85 5.08 7.84
N GLY A 45 5.73 4.45 8.19
CA GLY A 45 5.23 4.33 9.56
C GLY A 45 6.18 3.54 10.46
N ILE A 46 6.69 2.39 10.00
CA ILE A 46 7.67 1.59 10.74
C ILE A 46 8.97 2.37 10.94
N ALA A 47 9.49 3.01 9.89
CA ALA A 47 10.70 3.81 9.96
C ALA A 47 10.53 5.01 10.93
N GLY A 48 9.40 5.71 10.87
CA GLY A 48 9.07 6.80 11.77
C GLY A 48 8.94 6.34 13.22
N LEU A 49 8.24 5.23 13.45
CA LEU A 49 8.09 4.65 14.79
C LEU A 49 9.45 4.23 15.37
N ALA A 50 10.31 3.58 14.58
CA ALA A 50 11.65 3.20 15.00
C ALA A 50 12.50 4.44 15.37
N LEU A 51 12.39 5.53 14.60
CA LEU A 51 13.07 6.78 14.90
C LEU A 51 12.57 7.39 16.23
N VAL A 52 11.26 7.45 16.44
CA VAL A 52 10.67 7.95 17.69
C VAL A 52 11.13 7.09 18.88
N ILE A 53 11.07 5.77 18.77
CA ILE A 53 11.57 4.88 19.83
C ILE A 53 13.04 5.14 20.13
N LYS A 54 13.88 5.31 19.09
CA LYS A 54 15.30 5.59 19.24
C LYS A 54 15.57 6.93 19.93
N LEU A 55 14.84 7.99 19.54
CA LEU A 55 14.97 9.32 20.13
C LEU A 55 14.51 9.35 21.60
N PHE A 56 13.48 8.59 21.93
CA PHE A 56 12.87 8.58 23.25
C PHE A 56 13.28 7.39 24.11
N TRP A 57 14.28 6.58 23.70
CA TRP A 57 14.66 5.32 24.33
C TRP A 57 14.78 5.44 25.86
N ARG A 58 15.50 6.44 26.36
CA ARG A 58 15.67 6.67 27.81
C ARG A 58 14.36 7.00 28.52
N ARG A 59 13.50 7.82 27.91
CA ARG A 59 12.18 8.13 28.47
C ARG A 59 11.27 6.90 28.43
N LEU A 60 11.32 6.14 27.35
CA LEU A 60 10.58 4.90 27.18
C LEU A 60 10.99 3.85 28.23
N LEU A 61 12.30 3.65 28.44
CA LEU A 61 12.83 2.75 29.48
C LEU A 61 12.48 3.22 30.89
N GLY A 62 12.47 4.53 31.14
CA GLY A 62 12.02 5.12 32.39
C GLY A 62 10.53 4.90 32.64
N LEU A 63 9.68 5.07 31.62
CA LEU A 63 8.24 4.78 31.68
C LEU A 63 7.94 3.29 31.86
N LEU A 64 8.74 2.43 31.23
CA LEU A 64 8.63 0.98 31.36
C LEU A 64 9.26 0.44 32.66
N GLY A 65 9.87 1.30 33.48
CA GLY A 65 10.50 0.90 34.74
C GLY A 65 11.73 0.00 34.58
N LEU A 66 12.29 -0.11 33.37
CA LEU A 66 13.47 -0.92 33.07
C LEU A 66 14.78 -0.25 33.48
N ASP A 67 14.75 1.01 33.93
CA ASP A 67 15.92 1.81 34.33
C ASP A 67 16.52 1.42 35.71
N ARG A 68 16.15 0.26 36.26
CA ARG A 68 16.71 -0.25 37.53
C ARG A 68 17.15 -1.70 37.44
N LYS A 69 18.43 -1.92 37.13
CA LYS A 69 19.25 -2.96 37.78
C LYS A 69 20.74 -2.78 37.43
N LYS A 70 21.41 -1.84 38.10
CA LYS A 70 22.87 -1.89 38.24
C LYS A 70 23.36 -1.22 39.53
N GLN A 71 22.70 -1.55 40.62
CA GLN A 71 23.24 -1.42 41.97
C GLN A 71 22.97 -2.80 42.59
N ASP A 72 23.94 -3.34 43.33
CA ASP A 72 23.94 -4.68 43.97
C ASP A 72 24.78 -5.75 43.24
N ALA A 73 26.04 -5.43 42.96
CA ALA A 73 27.10 -6.44 42.88
C ALA A 73 28.45 -5.80 43.27
N ALA A 74 28.53 -5.27 44.48
CA ALA A 74 29.81 -4.97 45.12
C ALA A 74 30.09 -6.11 46.13
N PRO A 75 31.21 -6.83 46.01
CA PRO A 75 31.58 -7.88 46.96
C PRO A 75 31.96 -7.21 48.30
N ARG A 76 31.35 -7.67 49.39
CA ARG A 76 31.87 -7.49 50.76
C ARG A 76 32.57 -8.77 51.17
#